data_AF-X1RIB7-F1
#
_entry.id   AF-X1RIB7-F1
#
_cell.length_a   1.000
_cell.length_b   1.000
_cell.length_c   1.000
_cell.angle_alpha   90.00
_cell.angle_beta   90.00
_cell.angle_gamma   90.00
#
_symmetry.space_group_name_H-M   'P 1'
#
loop_
_entity.id
_entity.type
_entity.pdbx_description
1 polymer ?
#
loop_
_entity_poly.entity_id
_entity_poly.type
_entity_poly.pdbx_seq_one_letter_code
_entity_poly.pdbx_strand_id
1 'polypeptide(L)'
;MVTPQFKQLRRSYGFDEVAIVPGDITTNPDQINIDLKMENFTFPIPIIASAMDAVTDVNFATLMSQLGGLAVLNLEGIQTRYDNPQEILTEIAQVSDAEITPLLQKAYSQPIKENLIGERIQAIKQSGAVCAVSALPANTKRFAPIATEAKADILVVQSTVTTARHTSRSLRGLIFPELCQSVAMPIIVGNCVSYSACLDLMRTGISGVLVGVGPGAACTTREVLGVGVPQITATIDCAAARDQYQKESGRYVPIITDGGFRKGGDLCKAIAAGADAVMIGSIFAQAKEAPGLGYHWGMSQPHPALPRGTRIKVGTTGTLKQILFG
;
A
#
# COMPACT_ATOMS: atom_id res chain seq x y z
N MET A 1 10.43 46.29 23.70
CA MET A 1 10.28 45.74 22.33
C MET A 1 9.65 44.36 22.46
N VAL A 2 8.60 44.08 21.69
CA VAL A 2 7.98 42.74 21.66
C VAL A 2 8.86 41.86 20.78
N THR A 3 9.47 40.82 21.36
CA THR A 3 10.24 39.84 20.57
C THR A 3 9.27 39.08 19.67
N PRO A 4 9.45 39.09 18.34
CA PRO A 4 8.56 38.37 17.45
C PRO A 4 8.68 36.85 17.69
N GLN A 5 7.55 36.17 17.80
CA GLN A 5 7.52 34.70 17.86
C GLN A 5 7.61 34.15 16.43
N PHE A 6 8.75 33.54 16.10
CA PHE A 6 8.96 32.93 14.79
C PHE A 6 8.28 31.57 14.68
N LYS A 7 7.82 31.23 13.47
CA LYS A 7 7.32 29.88 13.16
C LYS A 7 8.49 28.89 13.22
N GLN A 8 8.21 27.67 13.68
CA GLN A 8 9.18 26.58 13.74
C GLN A 8 8.81 25.47 12.78
N LEU A 9 9.82 24.77 12.25
CA LEU A 9 9.67 23.59 11.41
C LEU A 9 10.36 22.41 12.07
N ARG A 10 9.69 21.25 12.07
CA ARG A 10 10.32 19.99 12.49
C ARG A 10 11.18 19.46 11.34
N ARG A 11 12.47 19.25 11.59
CA ARG A 11 13.35 18.53 10.67
C ARG A 11 12.89 17.07 10.57
N SER A 12 12.83 16.55 9.36
CA SER A 12 12.45 15.16 9.05
C SER A 12 13.42 14.58 8.04
N TYR A 13 13.51 13.25 7.99
CA TYR A 13 14.54 12.50 7.28
C TYR A 13 13.94 11.46 6.34
N GLY A 14 14.45 11.39 5.11
CA GLY A 14 14.18 10.34 4.14
C GLY A 14 15.27 9.26 4.13
N PHE A 15 15.12 8.27 3.23
CA PHE A 15 16.08 7.18 3.11
C PHE A 15 17.50 7.64 2.77
N ASP A 16 17.64 8.66 1.92
CA ASP A 16 18.95 9.17 1.48
C ASP A 16 19.70 9.95 2.56
N GLU A 17 19.03 10.33 3.66
CA GLU A 17 19.60 11.15 4.73
C GLU A 17 20.15 10.33 5.90
N VAL A 18 19.96 9.01 5.89
CA VAL A 18 20.35 8.11 6.98
C VAL A 18 21.05 6.85 6.49
N ALA A 19 21.83 6.22 7.36
CA ALA A 19 22.45 4.92 7.17
C ALA A 19 22.31 4.08 8.45
N ILE A 20 22.31 2.75 8.30
CA ILE A 20 22.32 1.82 9.42
C ILE A 20 23.78 1.65 9.86
N VAL A 21 24.03 1.78 11.16
CA VAL A 21 25.35 1.56 11.74
C VAL A 21 25.52 0.05 12.02
N PRO A 22 26.63 -0.59 11.60
CA PRO A 22 26.92 -1.97 11.97
C PRO A 22 26.96 -2.16 13.49
N GLY A 23 26.40 -3.27 13.97
CA GLY A 23 26.50 -3.66 15.38
C GLY A 23 27.82 -4.34 15.71
N ASP A 24 28.00 -4.67 16.99
CA ASP A 24 29.23 -5.30 17.50
C ASP A 24 29.34 -6.80 17.17
N ILE A 25 28.24 -7.43 16.75
CA ILE A 25 28.15 -8.86 16.47
C ILE A 25 27.59 -9.07 15.06
N THR A 26 28.23 -9.93 14.29
CA THR A 26 27.74 -10.39 12.99
C THR A 26 27.06 -11.75 13.12
N THR A 27 25.94 -11.92 12.41
CA THR A 27 25.17 -13.17 12.33
C THR A 27 25.08 -13.60 10.87
N ASN A 28 25.09 -14.91 10.59
CA ASN A 28 24.94 -15.38 9.23
C ASN A 28 23.50 -15.10 8.72
N PRO A 29 23.31 -14.65 7.46
CA PRO A 29 21.99 -14.30 6.95
C PRO A 29 20.94 -15.42 7.02
N ASP A 30 21.36 -16.68 6.88
CA ASP A 30 20.51 -17.87 6.96
C ASP A 30 19.97 -18.16 8.38
N GLN A 31 20.52 -17.47 9.39
CA GLN A 31 20.08 -17.59 10.79
C GLN A 31 19.07 -16.51 11.19
N ILE A 32 18.70 -15.60 10.29
CA ILE A 32 17.78 -14.51 10.57
C ILE A 32 16.35 -14.90 10.20
N ASN A 33 15.43 -14.77 11.15
CA ASN A 33 14.00 -14.84 10.87
C ASN A 33 13.52 -13.46 10.38
N ILE A 34 12.91 -13.44 9.19
CA ILE A 34 12.34 -12.24 8.55
C ILE A 34 10.83 -12.36 8.35
N ASP A 35 10.18 -13.33 9.02
CA ASP A 35 8.77 -13.61 8.89
C ASP A 35 7.94 -12.38 9.33
N LEU A 36 7.00 -11.97 8.47
CA LEU A 36 5.95 -11.04 8.88
C LEU A 36 4.81 -11.82 9.51
N LYS A 37 4.46 -11.48 10.75
CA LYS A 37 3.27 -11.98 11.44
C LYS A 37 2.18 -10.93 11.46
N MET A 38 0.99 -11.30 11.02
CA MET A 38 -0.19 -10.44 11.07
C MET A 38 -1.41 -11.30 11.36
N GLU A 39 -1.97 -11.14 12.56
CA GLU A 39 -3.06 -11.99 13.07
C GLU A 39 -2.73 -13.49 12.91
N ASN A 40 -3.54 -14.22 12.14
CA ASN A 40 -3.38 -15.64 11.86
C ASN A 40 -2.47 -15.95 10.64
N PHE A 41 -1.90 -14.92 10.00
CA PHE A 41 -1.02 -15.09 8.84
C PHE A 41 0.45 -14.93 9.22
N THR A 42 1.28 -15.79 8.64
CA THR A 42 2.74 -15.68 8.67
C THR A 42 3.25 -15.70 7.24
N PHE A 43 3.95 -14.65 6.83
CA PHE A 43 4.55 -14.53 5.51
C PHE A 43 6.07 -14.68 5.64
N PRO A 44 6.71 -15.62 4.91
CA PRO A 44 8.16 -15.84 4.97
C PRO A 44 9.01 -14.63 4.60
N ILE A 45 8.45 -13.64 3.89
CA ILE A 45 9.13 -12.38 3.60
C ILE A 45 8.24 -11.18 3.98
N PRO A 46 8.81 -10.08 4.50
CA PRO A 46 8.05 -8.93 4.99
C PRO A 46 7.77 -7.94 3.84
N ILE A 47 7.36 -8.45 2.68
CA ILE A 47 7.23 -7.67 1.45
C ILE A 47 5.83 -7.82 0.85
N ILE A 48 5.19 -6.68 0.63
CA ILE A 48 3.83 -6.57 0.10
C ILE A 48 3.87 -5.82 -1.23
N ALA A 49 3.30 -6.39 -2.30
CA ALA A 49 3.12 -5.70 -3.57
C ALA A 49 1.89 -4.78 -3.51
N SER A 50 2.08 -3.53 -3.94
CA SER A 50 1.09 -2.47 -3.83
C SER A 50 -0.20 -2.74 -4.61
N ALA A 51 -1.33 -2.22 -4.12
CA ALA A 51 -2.62 -2.22 -4.80
C ALA A 51 -2.67 -1.23 -5.97
N MET A 52 -1.90 -1.53 -7.02
CA MET A 52 -1.75 -0.70 -8.21
C MET A 52 -1.91 -1.59 -9.43
N ASP A 53 -2.74 -1.19 -10.39
CA ASP A 53 -3.05 -1.99 -11.59
C ASP A 53 -1.85 -2.23 -12.50
N ALA A 54 -0.79 -1.43 -12.35
CA ALA A 54 0.49 -1.64 -13.04
C ALA A 54 1.37 -2.73 -12.38
N VAL A 55 1.01 -3.16 -11.17
CA VAL A 55 1.82 -4.05 -10.32
C VAL A 55 1.08 -5.36 -10.05
N THR A 56 -0.18 -5.29 -9.62
CA THR A 56 -0.89 -6.45 -9.10
C THR A 56 -2.12 -6.77 -9.93
N ASP A 57 -2.05 -7.88 -10.66
CA ASP A 57 -3.20 -8.61 -11.19
C ASP A 57 -3.36 -9.97 -10.47
N VAL A 58 -4.29 -10.80 -10.93
CA VAL A 58 -4.54 -12.15 -10.38
C VAL A 58 -3.28 -13.04 -10.46
N ASN A 59 -2.57 -12.99 -11.58
CA ASN A 59 -1.40 -13.84 -11.82
C ASN A 59 -0.22 -13.41 -10.95
N PHE A 60 0.05 -12.11 -10.88
CA PHE A 60 1.08 -11.52 -10.04
C PHE A 60 0.79 -11.81 -8.57
N ALA A 61 -0.47 -11.68 -8.13
CA ALA A 61 -0.83 -11.98 -6.75
C ALA A 61 -0.59 -13.45 -6.38
N THR A 62 -0.94 -14.36 -7.30
CA THR A 62 -0.68 -15.79 -7.15
C THR A 62 0.83 -16.06 -7.03
N LEU A 63 1.63 -15.51 -7.94
CA LEU A 63 3.08 -15.70 -7.94
C LEU A 63 3.74 -15.10 -6.70
N MET A 64 3.36 -13.89 -6.30
CA MET A 64 3.88 -13.23 -5.10
C MET A 64 3.61 -14.09 -3.85
N SER A 65 2.40 -14.66 -3.74
CA SER A 65 2.05 -15.56 -2.64
C SER A 65 2.89 -16.84 -2.65
N GLN A 66 3.14 -17.44 -3.81
CA GLN A 66 3.99 -18.64 -3.94
C GLN A 66 5.45 -18.37 -3.57
N LEU A 67 5.92 -17.13 -3.74
CA LEU A 67 7.25 -16.68 -3.36
C LEU A 67 7.33 -16.23 -1.88
N GLY A 68 6.26 -16.41 -1.10
CA GLY A 68 6.21 -16.13 0.34
C GLY A 68 5.84 -14.70 0.70
N GLY A 69 5.57 -13.84 -0.29
CA GLY A 69 5.12 -12.47 -0.09
C GLY A 69 3.60 -12.33 -0.10
N LEU A 70 3.13 -11.09 -0.05
CA LEU A 70 1.72 -10.75 -0.23
C LEU A 70 1.55 -9.78 -1.39
N ALA A 71 0.48 -9.87 -2.16
CA ALA A 71 0.09 -8.83 -3.11
C ALA A 71 -1.34 -8.41 -2.85
N VAL A 72 -1.61 -7.12 -3.04
CA VAL A 72 -2.93 -6.55 -2.79
C VAL A 72 -3.60 -6.22 -4.11
N LEU A 73 -4.74 -6.86 -4.40
CA LEU A 73 -5.52 -6.55 -5.59
C LEU A 73 -6.35 -5.28 -5.37
N ASN A 74 -6.31 -4.35 -6.31
CA ASN A 74 -7.12 -3.13 -6.24
C ASN A 74 -8.56 -3.37 -6.73
N LEU A 75 -9.55 -3.30 -5.83
CA LEU A 75 -10.96 -3.54 -6.18
C LEU A 75 -11.60 -2.41 -6.98
N GLU A 76 -10.95 -1.25 -7.04
CA GLU A 76 -11.39 -0.08 -7.81
C GLU A 76 -10.57 0.11 -9.08
N GLY A 77 -9.79 -0.89 -9.43
CA GLY A 77 -8.85 -0.87 -10.54
C GLY A 77 -9.43 -1.28 -11.87
N ILE A 78 -8.54 -1.58 -12.80
CA ILE A 78 -8.88 -2.09 -14.14
C ILE A 78 -9.40 -3.52 -14.04
N GLN A 79 -8.86 -4.32 -13.11
CA GLN A 79 -9.20 -5.73 -12.88
C GLN A 79 -10.69 -6.00 -12.65
N THR A 80 -11.42 -5.03 -12.10
CA THR A 80 -12.83 -5.13 -11.72
C THR A 80 -13.75 -4.24 -12.56
N ARG A 81 -13.22 -3.51 -13.55
CA ARG A 81 -13.99 -2.67 -14.49
C ARG A 81 -14.17 -3.34 -15.85
N TYR A 82 -13.29 -4.27 -16.20
CA TYR A 82 -13.24 -4.89 -17.52
C TYR A 82 -13.17 -6.41 -17.43
N ASP A 83 -13.87 -7.08 -18.35
CA ASP A 83 -13.82 -8.55 -18.45
C ASP A 83 -12.43 -8.99 -18.93
N ASN A 84 -11.83 -8.22 -19.87
CA ASN A 84 -10.47 -8.38 -20.38
C ASN A 84 -9.56 -7.23 -19.91
N PRO A 85 -9.11 -7.19 -18.64
CA PRO A 85 -8.30 -6.09 -18.12
C PRO A 85 -6.95 -5.94 -18.86
N GLN A 86 -6.41 -7.04 -19.41
CA GLN A 86 -5.12 -7.04 -20.10
C GLN A 86 -5.08 -6.13 -21.33
N GLU A 87 -6.18 -6.04 -22.07
CA GLU A 87 -6.27 -5.17 -23.26
C GLU A 87 -6.09 -3.71 -22.86
N ILE A 88 -6.81 -3.29 -21.81
CA ILE A 88 -6.75 -1.92 -21.28
C ILE A 88 -5.38 -1.61 -20.67
N LEU A 89 -4.79 -2.55 -19.93
CA LEU A 89 -3.46 -2.40 -19.35
C LEU A 89 -2.38 -2.25 -20.44
N THR A 90 -2.51 -3.01 -21.52
CA THR A 90 -1.61 -2.93 -22.69
C THR A 90 -1.76 -1.57 -23.39
N GLU A 91 -2.99 -1.09 -23.58
CA GLU A 91 -3.26 0.24 -24.13
C GLU A 91 -2.61 1.34 -23.26
N ILE A 92 -2.81 1.29 -21.94
CA ILE A 92 -2.22 2.23 -20.97
C ILE A 92 -0.69 2.19 -21.01
N ALA A 93 -0.08 1.02 -21.19
CA ALA A 93 1.38 0.89 -21.27
C ALA A 93 1.95 1.46 -22.58
N GLN A 94 1.23 1.36 -23.69
CA GLN A 94 1.73 1.71 -25.03
C GLN A 94 1.39 3.12 -25.48
N VAL A 95 0.37 3.76 -24.89
CA VAL A 95 -0.08 5.10 -25.29
C VAL A 95 1.03 6.15 -25.10
N SER A 96 0.97 7.25 -25.86
CA SER A 96 1.89 8.38 -25.69
C SER A 96 1.67 9.13 -24.35
N ASP A 97 2.68 9.84 -23.87
CA ASP A 97 2.56 10.67 -22.65
C ASP A 97 1.57 11.83 -22.81
N ALA A 98 1.28 12.26 -24.04
CA ALA A 98 0.28 13.30 -24.31
C ALA A 98 -1.17 12.82 -24.10
N GLU A 99 -1.40 11.53 -24.31
CA GLU A 99 -2.74 10.92 -24.32
C GLU A 99 -3.03 10.11 -23.04
N ILE A 100 -2.02 9.88 -22.19
CA ILE A 100 -2.13 9.02 -21.02
C ILE A 100 -3.17 9.50 -20.00
N THR A 101 -3.24 10.81 -19.72
CA THR A 101 -4.15 11.33 -18.69
C THR A 101 -5.62 11.16 -19.11
N PRO A 102 -6.04 11.59 -20.33
CA PRO A 102 -7.37 11.31 -20.83
C PRO A 102 -7.70 9.81 -20.88
N LEU A 103 -6.75 8.96 -21.31
CA LEU A 103 -6.96 7.52 -21.36
C LEU A 103 -7.21 6.94 -19.97
N LEU A 104 -6.37 7.26 -18.98
CA LEU A 104 -6.55 6.80 -17.60
C LEU A 104 -7.88 7.30 -17.03
N GLN A 105 -8.25 8.56 -17.25
CA GLN A 105 -9.54 9.08 -16.79
C GLN A 105 -10.72 8.30 -17.42
N LYS A 106 -10.67 8.02 -18.72
CA LYS A 106 -11.69 7.22 -19.42
C LYS A 106 -11.72 5.78 -18.92
N ALA A 107 -10.55 5.18 -18.69
CA ALA A 107 -10.45 3.79 -18.26
C ALA A 107 -11.03 3.60 -16.85
N TYR A 108 -10.67 4.48 -15.92
CA TYR A 108 -11.13 4.42 -14.53
C TYR A 108 -12.52 5.04 -14.32
N SER A 109 -13.11 5.70 -15.33
CA SER A 109 -14.50 6.15 -15.25
C SER A 109 -15.52 5.02 -15.52
N GLN A 110 -15.10 3.90 -16.13
CA GLN A 110 -15.99 2.75 -16.32
C GLN A 110 -16.46 2.22 -14.98
N PRO A 111 -17.75 1.89 -14.80
CA PRO A 111 -18.26 1.43 -13.52
C PRO A 111 -17.57 0.13 -13.07
N ILE A 112 -17.34 0.01 -11.77
CA ILE A 112 -16.86 -1.24 -11.16
C ILE A 112 -17.97 -2.28 -11.28
N LYS A 113 -17.62 -3.45 -11.85
CA LYS A 113 -18.50 -4.60 -11.98
C LYS A 113 -18.33 -5.51 -10.77
N GLU A 114 -19.33 -5.54 -9.90
CA GLU A 114 -19.26 -6.27 -8.62
C GLU A 114 -19.05 -7.78 -8.78
N ASN A 115 -19.60 -8.40 -9.84
CA ASN A 115 -19.35 -9.81 -10.12
C ASN A 115 -17.86 -10.09 -10.36
N LEU A 116 -17.15 -9.16 -11.01
CA LEU A 116 -15.71 -9.31 -11.25
C LEU A 116 -14.91 -9.27 -9.95
N ILE A 117 -15.35 -8.53 -8.92
CA ILE A 117 -14.68 -8.57 -7.60
C ILE A 117 -14.63 -10.02 -7.08
N GLY A 118 -15.79 -10.69 -7.08
CA GLY A 118 -15.89 -12.09 -6.66
C GLY A 118 -15.06 -13.03 -7.52
N GLU A 119 -15.15 -12.90 -8.86
CA GLU A 119 -14.40 -13.73 -9.80
C GLU A 119 -12.88 -13.60 -9.63
N ARG A 120 -12.35 -12.38 -9.49
CA ARG A 120 -10.90 -12.16 -9.34
C ARG A 120 -10.38 -12.70 -8.01
N ILE A 121 -11.14 -12.50 -6.92
CA ILE A 121 -10.79 -13.06 -5.60
C ILE A 121 -10.79 -14.58 -5.67
N GLN A 122 -11.82 -15.20 -6.24
CA GLN A 122 -11.91 -16.65 -6.37
C GLN A 122 -10.79 -17.22 -7.24
N ALA A 123 -10.41 -16.53 -8.33
CA ALA A 123 -9.28 -16.94 -9.16
C ALA A 123 -7.95 -16.98 -8.38
N ILE A 124 -7.68 -15.97 -7.53
CA ILE A 124 -6.51 -16.00 -6.63
C ILE A 124 -6.63 -17.16 -5.64
N LYS A 125 -7.78 -17.31 -4.98
CA LYS A 125 -8.00 -18.35 -3.95
C LYS A 125 -7.90 -19.77 -4.51
N GLN A 126 -8.33 -20.02 -5.74
CA GLN A 126 -8.24 -21.34 -6.39
C GLN A 126 -6.80 -21.82 -6.59
N SER A 127 -5.83 -20.91 -6.64
CA SER A 127 -4.40 -21.25 -6.69
C SER A 127 -3.81 -21.67 -5.33
N GLY A 128 -4.56 -21.52 -4.24
CA GLY A 128 -4.08 -21.68 -2.87
C GLY A 128 -3.36 -20.44 -2.30
N ALA A 129 -3.27 -19.35 -3.05
CA ALA A 129 -2.66 -18.10 -2.61
C ALA A 129 -3.48 -17.37 -1.53
N VAL A 130 -2.79 -16.57 -0.71
CA VAL A 130 -3.42 -15.60 0.19
C VAL A 130 -3.92 -14.41 -0.63
N CYS A 131 -5.20 -14.10 -0.53
CA CYS A 131 -5.85 -13.04 -1.29
C CYS A 131 -6.08 -11.79 -0.43
N ALA A 132 -5.22 -10.77 -0.58
CA ALA A 132 -5.46 -9.44 -0.05
C ALA A 132 -6.11 -8.52 -1.11
N VAL A 133 -7.06 -7.70 -0.69
CA VAL A 133 -7.77 -6.76 -1.57
C VAL A 133 -7.82 -5.36 -0.98
N SER A 134 -7.77 -4.33 -1.83
CA SER A 134 -7.80 -2.93 -1.42
C SER A 134 -9.06 -2.22 -1.90
N ALA A 135 -9.65 -1.40 -1.04
CA ALA A 135 -10.73 -0.48 -1.36
C ALA A 135 -10.46 0.91 -0.77
N LEU A 136 -10.95 1.94 -1.43
CA LEU A 136 -10.95 3.31 -0.90
C LEU A 136 -11.98 3.41 0.25
N PRO A 137 -11.76 4.31 1.22
CA PRO A 137 -12.68 4.51 2.34
C PRO A 137 -14.14 4.75 1.91
N ALA A 138 -14.33 5.44 0.77
CA ALA A 138 -15.65 5.77 0.24
C ALA A 138 -16.47 4.53 -0.17
N ASN A 139 -15.80 3.50 -0.69
CA ASN A 139 -16.45 2.30 -1.21
C ASN A 139 -16.28 1.07 -0.33
N THR A 140 -15.49 1.16 0.75
CA THR A 140 -15.20 0.05 1.65
C THR A 140 -16.48 -0.62 2.18
N LYS A 141 -17.49 0.15 2.59
CA LYS A 141 -18.76 -0.41 3.09
C LYS A 141 -19.54 -1.22 2.05
N ARG A 142 -19.34 -0.91 0.77
CA ARG A 142 -19.97 -1.60 -0.36
C ARG A 142 -19.19 -2.85 -0.75
N PHE A 143 -17.85 -2.77 -0.78
CA PHE A 143 -17.01 -3.85 -1.30
C PHE A 143 -16.57 -4.87 -0.25
N ALA A 144 -16.49 -4.50 1.03
CA ALA A 144 -16.09 -5.42 2.09
C ALA A 144 -17.02 -6.65 2.22
N PRO A 145 -18.36 -6.53 2.14
CA PRO A 145 -19.24 -7.71 2.16
C PRO A 145 -18.99 -8.64 0.96
N ILE A 146 -18.81 -8.08 -0.24
CA ILE A 146 -18.55 -8.86 -1.47
C ILE A 146 -17.22 -9.61 -1.35
N ALA A 147 -16.18 -8.92 -0.88
CA ALA A 147 -14.88 -9.53 -0.64
C ALA A 147 -14.94 -10.65 0.42
N THR A 148 -15.77 -10.46 1.45
CA THR A 148 -16.00 -11.47 2.50
C THR A 148 -16.69 -12.70 1.96
N GLU A 149 -17.76 -12.53 1.18
CA GLU A 149 -18.49 -13.62 0.52
C GLU A 149 -17.59 -14.40 -0.45
N ALA A 150 -16.73 -13.68 -1.18
CA ALA A 150 -15.74 -14.27 -2.08
C ALA A 150 -14.54 -14.91 -1.36
N LYS A 151 -14.48 -14.82 -0.02
CA LYS A 151 -13.43 -15.39 0.85
C LYS A 151 -12.05 -14.76 0.65
N ALA A 152 -11.99 -13.44 0.46
CA ALA A 152 -10.74 -12.69 0.61
C ALA A 152 -10.18 -12.88 2.04
N ASP A 153 -8.85 -12.93 2.14
CA ASP A 153 -8.14 -13.23 3.37
C ASP A 153 -7.79 -11.99 4.18
N ILE A 154 -7.53 -10.86 3.51
CA ILE A 154 -7.12 -9.59 4.12
C ILE A 154 -7.79 -8.44 3.37
N LEU A 155 -8.36 -7.49 4.12
CA LEU A 155 -8.89 -6.23 3.58
C LEU A 155 -7.91 -5.10 3.83
N VAL A 156 -7.62 -4.32 2.80
CA VAL A 156 -6.86 -3.08 2.89
C VAL A 156 -7.80 -1.91 2.62
N VAL A 157 -7.91 -0.99 3.58
CA VAL A 157 -8.59 0.30 3.38
C VAL A 157 -7.53 1.35 3.10
N GLN A 158 -7.32 1.66 1.83
CA GLN A 158 -6.22 2.50 1.39
C GLN A 158 -6.70 3.83 0.81
N SER A 159 -6.05 4.93 1.20
CA SER A 159 -6.19 6.24 0.59
C SER A 159 -4.90 7.03 0.73
N THR A 160 -4.79 8.20 0.10
CA THR A 160 -3.60 9.05 0.28
C THR A 160 -3.38 9.41 1.74
N VAL A 161 -4.44 9.75 2.49
CA VAL A 161 -4.37 10.13 3.91
C VAL A 161 -5.63 9.62 4.60
N THR A 162 -5.45 8.74 5.58
CA THR A 162 -6.53 8.14 6.34
C THR A 162 -6.37 8.45 7.83
N THR A 163 -7.48 8.82 8.47
CA THR A 163 -7.59 9.05 9.91
C THR A 163 -8.73 8.21 10.46
N ALA A 164 -8.65 7.83 11.74
CA ALA A 164 -9.72 7.08 12.41
C ALA A 164 -11.05 7.86 12.47
N ARG A 165 -10.95 9.19 12.53
CA ARG A 165 -12.09 10.12 12.54
C ARG A 165 -12.13 10.88 11.23
N HIS A 166 -13.25 10.80 10.53
CA HIS A 166 -13.49 11.54 9.29
C HIS A 166 -14.79 12.32 9.39
N THR A 167 -14.73 13.62 9.11
CA THR A 167 -15.91 14.51 9.08
C THR A 167 -16.41 14.61 7.65
N SER A 168 -17.66 14.23 7.43
CA SER A 168 -18.34 14.31 6.14
C SER A 168 -19.78 14.80 6.32
N ARG A 169 -20.40 15.26 5.22
CA ARG A 169 -21.84 15.54 5.14
C ARG A 169 -22.66 14.27 4.86
N SER A 170 -22.01 13.14 4.59
CA SER A 170 -22.69 11.85 4.44
C SER A 170 -23.42 11.49 5.74
N LEU A 171 -24.64 10.95 5.62
CA LEU A 171 -25.47 10.56 6.77
C LEU A 171 -24.72 9.63 7.74
N ARG A 172 -23.91 8.71 7.20
CA ARG A 172 -23.00 7.85 7.97
C ARG A 172 -21.75 7.58 7.16
N GLY A 173 -20.59 8.00 7.67
CA GLY A 173 -19.26 7.72 7.09
C GLY A 173 -18.80 6.28 7.31
N LEU A 174 -17.59 5.95 6.86
CA LEU A 174 -16.92 4.71 7.28
C LEU A 174 -16.49 4.85 8.73
N ILE A 175 -16.83 3.86 9.57
CA ILE A 175 -16.49 3.81 10.99
C ILE A 175 -15.72 2.52 11.22
N PHE A 176 -14.41 2.62 11.49
CA PHE A 176 -13.55 1.44 11.57
C PHE A 176 -13.94 0.44 12.66
N PRO A 177 -14.35 0.84 13.88
CA PRO A 177 -14.82 -0.12 14.88
C PRO A 177 -15.99 -0.98 14.38
N GLU A 178 -16.93 -0.38 13.63
CA GLU A 178 -18.07 -1.11 13.04
C GLU A 178 -17.59 -2.03 11.92
N LEU A 179 -16.66 -1.57 11.08
CA LEU A 179 -16.07 -2.39 10.03
C LEU A 179 -15.39 -3.64 10.61
N CYS A 180 -14.54 -3.46 11.64
CA CYS A 180 -13.83 -4.55 12.31
C CYS A 180 -14.77 -5.55 13.00
N GLN A 181 -15.97 -5.13 13.40
CA GLN A 181 -17.00 -6.03 13.94
C GLN A 181 -17.76 -6.77 12.83
N SER A 182 -17.95 -6.14 11.67
CA SER A 182 -18.71 -6.70 10.55
C SER A 182 -17.90 -7.63 9.66
N VAL A 183 -16.57 -7.52 9.66
CA VAL A 183 -15.68 -8.27 8.78
C VAL A 183 -14.69 -9.06 9.63
N ALA A 184 -14.66 -10.38 9.44
CA ALA A 184 -13.78 -11.27 10.21
C ALA A 184 -12.32 -11.28 9.72
N MET A 185 -12.06 -10.80 8.51
CA MET A 185 -10.71 -10.75 7.95
C MET A 185 -9.88 -9.62 8.58
N PRO A 186 -8.56 -9.80 8.75
CA PRO A 186 -7.66 -8.73 9.17
C PRO A 186 -7.81 -7.49 8.29
N ILE A 187 -7.86 -6.32 8.91
CA ILE A 187 -8.03 -5.04 8.20
C ILE A 187 -6.75 -4.21 8.33
N ILE A 188 -6.07 -3.98 7.22
CA ILE A 188 -4.96 -3.03 7.14
C ILE A 188 -5.52 -1.67 6.73
N VAL A 189 -5.08 -0.59 7.37
CA VAL A 189 -5.56 0.76 7.04
C VAL A 189 -4.42 1.72 6.76
N GLY A 190 -4.58 2.54 5.74
CA GLY A 190 -3.66 3.63 5.50
C GLY A 190 -4.06 4.56 4.35
N ASN A 191 -3.25 5.54 4.01
CA ASN A 191 -1.94 5.78 4.62
C ASN A 191 -2.01 6.78 5.79
N CYS A 192 -1.13 6.60 6.76
CA CYS A 192 -0.94 7.49 7.91
C CYS A 192 0.54 7.90 8.01
N VAL A 193 0.86 9.05 8.62
CA VAL A 193 2.24 9.52 8.79
C VAL A 193 2.51 10.23 10.11
N SER A 194 1.53 10.25 11.02
CA SER A 194 1.68 10.93 12.31
C SER A 194 1.36 9.99 13.47
N TYR A 195 2.09 10.19 14.57
CA TYR A 195 1.92 9.43 15.81
C TYR A 195 0.46 9.35 16.26
N SER A 196 -0.22 10.51 16.38
CA SER A 196 -1.57 10.57 16.94
C SER A 196 -2.61 9.90 16.05
N ALA A 197 -2.54 10.12 14.73
CA ALA A 197 -3.46 9.50 13.80
C ALA A 197 -3.25 7.97 13.72
N CYS A 198 -2.00 7.51 13.81
CA CYS A 198 -1.65 6.09 13.81
C CYS A 198 -2.15 5.40 15.09
N LEU A 199 -1.93 6.01 16.25
CA LEU A 199 -2.44 5.50 17.53
C LEU A 199 -3.97 5.42 17.55
N ASP A 200 -4.65 6.46 17.05
CA ASP A 200 -6.10 6.47 16.97
C ASP A 200 -6.63 5.40 16.01
N LEU A 201 -5.94 5.17 14.88
CA LEU A 201 -6.28 4.10 13.95
C LEU A 201 -6.16 2.72 14.61
N MET A 202 -5.05 2.41 15.29
CA MET A 202 -4.87 1.13 16.00
C MET A 202 -5.97 0.89 17.05
N ARG A 203 -6.34 1.93 17.80
CA ARG A 203 -7.43 1.87 18.80
C ARG A 203 -8.80 1.52 18.21
N THR A 204 -8.99 1.65 16.90
CA THR A 204 -10.24 1.21 16.24
C THR A 204 -10.35 -0.31 16.08
N GLY A 205 -9.26 -1.05 16.26
CA GLY A 205 -9.24 -2.51 16.16
C GLY A 205 -8.63 -3.06 14.87
N ILE A 206 -7.97 -2.25 14.04
CA ILE A 206 -7.34 -2.65 12.77
C ILE A 206 -6.08 -3.51 12.97
N SER A 207 -5.80 -4.40 12.03
CA SER A 207 -4.73 -5.40 12.10
C SER A 207 -3.39 -4.95 11.50
N GLY A 208 -3.31 -3.78 10.87
CA GLY A 208 -2.06 -3.22 10.35
C GLY A 208 -2.21 -1.78 9.89
N VAL A 209 -1.10 -1.05 9.80
CA VAL A 209 -1.09 0.35 9.33
C VAL A 209 -0.14 0.53 8.16
N LEU A 210 -0.63 1.08 7.04
CA LEU A 210 0.25 1.56 5.96
C LEU A 210 0.75 2.97 6.29
N VAL A 211 2.05 3.18 6.17
CA VAL A 211 2.72 4.43 6.50
C VAL A 211 3.36 5.05 5.27
N GLY A 212 2.95 6.26 4.90
CA GLY A 212 3.59 6.99 3.81
C GLY A 212 2.66 7.97 3.07
N VAL A 213 3.07 9.24 2.97
CA VAL A 213 2.35 10.27 2.20
C VAL A 213 3.35 11.03 1.34
N GLY A 214 3.21 10.85 0.02
CA GLY A 214 4.08 11.46 -0.98
C GLY A 214 5.46 10.85 -1.26
N PRO A 215 5.95 9.74 -0.66
CA PRO A 215 7.27 9.18 -1.01
C PRO A 215 7.24 8.33 -2.29
N GLY A 216 6.06 7.89 -2.75
CA GLY A 216 5.91 6.96 -3.87
C GLY A 216 6.41 7.54 -5.19
N ALA A 217 7.09 6.72 -5.99
CA ALA A 217 7.74 7.16 -7.23
C ALA A 217 6.77 7.79 -8.26
N ALA A 218 5.52 7.32 -8.29
CA ALA A 218 4.47 7.86 -9.16
C ALA A 218 3.49 8.79 -8.42
N CYS A 219 3.81 9.22 -7.19
CA CYS A 219 2.96 10.08 -6.38
C CYS A 219 3.42 11.54 -6.48
N THR A 220 2.52 12.45 -6.84
CA THR A 220 2.82 13.89 -6.92
C THR A 220 2.18 14.69 -5.79
N THR A 221 1.70 14.04 -4.72
CA THR A 221 1.01 14.71 -3.59
C THR A 221 1.83 15.83 -2.95
N ARG A 222 3.15 15.67 -2.79
CA ARG A 222 4.00 16.74 -2.23
C ARG A 222 4.11 17.94 -3.18
N GLU A 223 4.20 17.68 -4.46
CA GLU A 223 4.31 18.72 -5.50
C GLU A 223 2.98 19.45 -5.70
N VAL A 224 1.88 18.70 -5.79
CA VAL A 224 0.54 19.24 -6.07
C VAL A 224 -0.11 19.85 -4.84
N LEU A 225 0.03 19.23 -3.65
CA LEU A 225 -0.68 19.65 -2.43
C LEU A 225 0.24 20.26 -1.36
N GLY A 226 1.57 20.12 -1.47
CA GLY A 226 2.48 20.51 -0.39
C GLY A 226 2.39 19.62 0.86
N VAL A 227 1.75 18.45 0.77
CA VAL A 227 1.50 17.54 1.89
C VAL A 227 2.39 16.30 1.79
N GLY A 228 3.12 16.00 2.85
CA GLY A 228 3.88 14.76 2.97
C GLY A 228 4.89 14.80 4.09
N VAL A 229 5.41 13.63 4.45
CA VAL A 229 6.45 13.47 5.47
C VAL A 229 7.54 12.56 4.92
N PRO A 230 8.84 12.90 5.04
CA PRO A 230 9.95 12.01 4.71
C PRO A 230 9.85 10.65 5.42
N GLN A 231 10.15 9.58 4.69
CA GLN A 231 9.67 8.24 5.02
C GLN A 231 10.21 7.69 6.34
N ILE A 232 11.49 7.93 6.65
CA ILE A 232 12.10 7.44 7.89
C ILE A 232 11.43 8.08 9.10
N THR A 233 11.20 9.40 9.06
CA THR A 233 10.48 10.08 10.15
C THR A 233 9.05 9.59 10.29
N ALA A 234 8.33 9.40 9.19
CA ALA A 234 6.97 8.88 9.24
C ALA A 234 6.90 7.48 9.87
N THR A 235 7.80 6.57 9.47
CA THR A 235 7.89 5.21 10.02
C THR A 235 8.22 5.24 11.50
N ILE A 236 9.20 6.04 11.95
CA ILE A 236 9.56 6.15 13.37
C ILE A 236 8.38 6.65 14.20
N ASP A 237 7.68 7.69 13.75
CA ASP A 237 6.53 8.25 14.48
C ASP A 237 5.39 7.22 14.63
N CYS A 238 5.12 6.47 13.58
CA CYS A 238 4.09 5.43 13.59
C CYS A 238 4.52 4.19 14.40
N ALA A 239 5.81 3.81 14.36
CA ALA A 239 6.35 2.76 15.20
C ALA A 239 6.28 3.13 16.70
N ALA A 240 6.56 4.38 17.06
CA ALA A 240 6.36 4.85 18.42
C ALA A 240 4.88 4.77 18.86
N ALA A 241 3.93 5.06 17.95
CA ALA A 241 2.51 4.88 18.21
C ALA A 241 2.12 3.41 18.42
N ARG A 242 2.71 2.50 17.62
CA ARG A 242 2.57 1.05 17.78
C ARG A 242 3.05 0.58 19.14
N ASP A 243 4.23 1.02 19.56
CA ASP A 243 4.82 0.62 20.84
C ASP A 243 3.97 1.12 22.01
N GLN A 244 3.44 2.35 21.91
CA GLN A 244 2.49 2.88 22.89
C GLN A 244 1.21 2.03 22.93
N TYR A 245 0.61 1.73 21.78
CA TYR A 245 -0.60 0.91 21.70
C TYR A 245 -0.40 -0.49 22.27
N GLN A 246 0.76 -1.11 22.00
CA GLN A 246 1.11 -2.42 22.56
C GLN A 246 1.21 -2.35 24.09
N LYS A 247 1.83 -1.31 24.65
CA LYS A 247 1.89 -1.11 26.11
C LYS A 247 0.51 -0.92 26.72
N GLU A 248 -0.39 -0.21 26.03
CA GLU A 248 -1.76 0.07 26.51
C GLU A 248 -2.68 -1.16 26.42
N SER A 249 -2.58 -1.95 25.34
CA SER A 249 -3.57 -2.98 25.00
C SER A 249 -3.04 -4.42 25.06
N GLY A 250 -1.73 -4.61 25.11
CA GLY A 250 -1.07 -5.90 24.93
C GLY A 250 -1.04 -6.40 23.47
N ARG A 251 -1.68 -5.69 22.53
CA ARG A 251 -1.79 -6.12 21.13
C ARG A 251 -0.75 -5.45 20.25
N TYR A 252 -0.09 -6.25 19.41
CA TYR A 252 0.88 -5.77 18.43
C TYR A 252 0.19 -5.54 17.08
N VAL A 253 0.36 -4.36 16.49
CA VAL A 253 -0.19 -4.02 15.18
C VAL A 253 0.97 -3.67 14.24
N PRO A 254 1.24 -4.45 13.18
CA PRO A 254 2.38 -4.22 12.30
C PRO A 254 2.29 -2.86 11.58
N ILE A 255 3.46 -2.22 11.48
CA ILE A 255 3.72 -1.02 10.67
C ILE A 255 4.26 -1.46 9.31
N ILE A 256 3.55 -1.07 8.25
CA ILE A 256 3.91 -1.37 6.87
C ILE A 256 4.34 -0.05 6.22
N THR A 257 5.63 0.10 5.94
CA THR A 257 6.13 1.30 5.27
C THR A 257 5.80 1.24 3.78
N ASP A 258 5.01 2.18 3.28
CA ASP A 258 4.50 2.22 1.90
C ASP A 258 5.10 3.39 1.10
N GLY A 259 5.92 3.02 0.11
CA GLY A 259 6.50 3.95 -0.86
C GLY A 259 7.88 4.53 -0.49
N GLY A 260 8.57 5.05 -1.51
CA GLY A 260 9.89 5.66 -1.40
C GLY A 260 11.10 4.74 -1.64
N PHE A 261 10.86 3.44 -1.80
CA PHE A 261 11.92 2.46 -2.04
C PHE A 261 12.49 2.55 -3.46
N ARG A 262 13.82 2.58 -3.57
CA ARG A 262 14.55 2.53 -4.84
C ARG A 262 15.53 1.36 -4.92
N LYS A 263 16.02 0.89 -3.76
CA LYS A 263 17.07 -0.13 -3.62
C LYS A 263 16.88 -0.94 -2.34
N GLY A 264 17.51 -2.11 -2.26
CA GLY A 264 17.41 -3.00 -1.09
C GLY A 264 17.83 -2.33 0.23
N GLY A 265 18.81 -1.42 0.20
CA GLY A 265 19.20 -0.66 1.39
C GLY A 265 18.09 0.22 1.98
N ASP A 266 17.13 0.69 1.16
CA ASP A 266 15.99 1.48 1.65
C ASP A 266 15.02 0.59 2.44
N LEU A 267 14.84 -0.67 2.01
CA LEU A 267 14.07 -1.67 2.74
C LEU A 267 14.69 -1.91 4.12
N CYS A 268 16.00 -2.16 4.20
CA CYS A 268 16.69 -2.34 5.47
C CYS A 268 16.49 -1.13 6.40
N LYS A 269 16.59 0.10 5.86
CA LYS A 269 16.40 1.33 6.64
C LYS A 269 14.97 1.48 7.14
N ALA A 270 13.96 1.05 6.38
CA ALA A 270 12.57 1.06 6.83
C ALA A 270 12.34 0.09 8.01
N ILE A 271 12.89 -1.14 7.92
CA ILE A 271 12.81 -2.11 9.02
C ILE A 271 13.52 -1.56 10.26
N ALA A 272 14.73 -1.01 10.11
CA ALA A 272 15.46 -0.37 11.21
C ALA A 272 14.73 0.86 11.81
N ALA A 273 13.92 1.56 11.01
CA ALA A 273 13.08 2.66 11.46
C ALA A 273 11.81 2.21 12.23
N GLY A 274 11.56 0.89 12.32
CA GLY A 274 10.45 0.31 13.07
C GLY A 274 9.33 -0.30 12.23
N ALA A 275 9.53 -0.47 10.93
CA ALA A 275 8.61 -1.20 10.08
C ALA A 275 8.71 -2.72 10.29
N ASP A 276 7.58 -3.41 10.24
CA ASP A 276 7.48 -4.87 10.25
C ASP A 276 7.43 -5.43 8.82
N ALA A 277 6.95 -4.62 7.88
CA ALA A 277 6.93 -4.93 6.47
C ALA A 277 7.00 -3.68 5.60
N VAL A 278 7.18 -3.90 4.30
CA VAL A 278 7.23 -2.84 3.30
C VAL A 278 6.22 -3.10 2.19
N MET A 279 5.56 -2.04 1.73
CA MET A 279 4.75 -2.06 0.52
C MET A 279 5.52 -1.42 -0.64
N ILE A 280 5.65 -2.17 -1.73
CA ILE A 280 6.48 -1.83 -2.88
C ILE A 280 5.62 -1.82 -4.16
N GLY A 281 5.76 -0.76 -4.95
CA GLY A 281 5.10 -0.62 -6.26
C GLY A 281 6.08 -0.60 -7.42
N SER A 282 6.79 0.52 -7.62
CA SER A 282 7.59 0.78 -8.82
C SER A 282 8.74 -0.21 -9.08
N ILE A 283 9.25 -0.89 -8.05
CA ILE A 283 10.25 -1.96 -8.23
C ILE A 283 9.59 -3.20 -8.82
N PHE A 284 8.40 -3.56 -8.33
CA PHE A 284 7.66 -4.72 -8.85
C PHE A 284 7.03 -4.48 -10.21
N ALA A 285 6.72 -3.23 -10.57
CA ALA A 285 6.37 -2.89 -11.95
C ALA A 285 7.50 -3.18 -12.97
N GLN A 286 8.72 -3.48 -12.51
CA GLN A 286 9.85 -3.90 -13.36
C GLN A 286 9.92 -5.43 -13.54
N ALA A 287 9.04 -6.19 -12.89
CA ALA A 287 8.95 -7.62 -13.10
C ALA A 287 8.43 -7.95 -14.50
N LYS A 288 8.90 -9.03 -15.10
CA LYS A 288 8.35 -9.56 -16.36
C LYS A 288 6.86 -9.89 -16.24
N GLU A 289 6.43 -10.29 -15.05
CA GLU A 289 5.08 -10.68 -14.72
C GLU A 289 4.19 -9.49 -14.34
N ALA A 290 4.74 -8.27 -14.21
CA ALA A 290 3.94 -7.11 -13.86
C ALA A 290 3.02 -6.67 -15.02
N PRO A 291 1.73 -6.43 -14.74
CA PRO A 291 0.73 -6.04 -15.74
C PRO A 291 1.02 -4.69 -16.40
N GLY A 292 1.83 -3.83 -15.76
CA GLY A 292 2.21 -2.52 -16.29
C GLY A 292 3.23 -2.54 -17.42
N LEU A 293 3.79 -3.72 -17.78
CA LEU A 293 4.71 -3.90 -18.92
C LEU A 293 5.88 -2.89 -18.93
N GLY A 294 6.51 -2.68 -17.77
CA GLY A 294 7.61 -1.74 -17.59
C GLY A 294 7.18 -0.28 -17.39
N TYR A 295 5.89 -0.02 -17.22
CA TYR A 295 5.33 1.25 -16.76
C TYR A 295 4.68 1.11 -15.40
N HIS A 296 4.60 2.23 -14.69
CA HIS A 296 4.02 2.32 -13.35
C HIS A 296 3.23 3.62 -13.21
N TRP A 297 2.01 3.57 -12.66
CA TRP A 297 1.19 4.76 -12.42
C TRP A 297 0.44 4.67 -11.10
N GLY A 298 0.33 5.82 -10.42
CA GLY A 298 -0.33 5.95 -9.12
C GLY A 298 -1.86 5.86 -9.19
N MET A 299 -2.47 5.34 -8.13
CA MET A 299 -3.93 5.27 -7.95
C MET A 299 -4.64 6.63 -7.96
N SER A 300 -3.92 7.71 -7.66
CA SER A 300 -4.48 9.08 -7.69
C SER A 300 -4.31 9.78 -9.04
N GLN A 301 -3.68 9.14 -10.03
CA GLN A 301 -3.51 9.70 -11.37
C GLN A 301 -4.85 9.88 -12.12
N PRO A 302 -5.79 8.93 -12.08
CA PRO A 302 -7.04 9.06 -12.82
C PRO A 302 -8.05 10.04 -12.19
N HIS A 303 -7.71 10.74 -11.11
CA HIS A 303 -8.66 11.60 -10.40
C HIS A 303 -9.19 12.70 -11.32
N PRO A 304 -10.52 12.81 -11.52
CA PRO A 304 -11.11 13.63 -12.59
C PRO A 304 -10.85 15.12 -12.43
N ALA A 305 -10.83 15.61 -11.18
CA ALA A 305 -10.67 17.04 -10.90
C ALA A 305 -9.23 17.45 -10.59
N LEU A 306 -8.38 16.51 -10.14
CA LEU A 306 -7.04 16.82 -9.65
C LEU A 306 -6.16 15.55 -9.64
N PRO A 307 -5.58 15.19 -10.80
CA PRO A 307 -4.59 14.13 -10.90
C PRO A 307 -3.44 14.38 -9.93
N ARG A 308 -3.10 13.37 -9.12
CA ARG A 308 -2.00 13.42 -8.13
C ARG A 308 -1.01 12.28 -8.31
N GLY A 309 -0.84 11.84 -9.55
CA GLY A 309 0.20 10.88 -9.90
C GLY A 309 0.85 11.23 -11.23
N THR A 310 1.55 10.26 -11.78
CA THR A 310 2.01 10.27 -13.17
C THR A 310 2.23 8.83 -13.63
N ARG A 311 2.22 8.58 -14.94
CA ARG A 311 2.76 7.34 -15.49
C ARG A 311 4.27 7.53 -15.68
N ILE A 312 5.07 6.68 -15.07
CA ILE A 312 6.52 6.64 -15.24
C ILE A 312 6.94 5.35 -15.94
N LYS A 313 8.00 5.44 -16.73
CA LYS A 313 8.69 4.28 -17.30
C LYS A 313 9.71 3.77 -16.30
N VAL A 314 9.55 2.52 -15.87
CA VAL A 314 10.47 1.85 -14.95
C VAL A 314 11.30 0.76 -15.64
N GLY A 315 10.89 0.33 -16.84
CA GLY A 315 11.54 -0.73 -17.60
C GLY A 315 11.26 -2.12 -17.01
N THR A 316 11.84 -3.15 -17.62
CA THR A 316 11.76 -4.53 -17.11
C THR A 316 13.17 -5.02 -16.78
N THR A 317 13.40 -5.44 -15.54
CA THR A 317 14.74 -5.77 -15.04
C THR A 317 14.94 -7.26 -14.75
N GLY A 318 13.87 -8.01 -14.49
CA GLY A 318 13.95 -9.44 -14.20
C GLY A 318 12.58 -10.07 -13.98
N THR A 319 12.56 -11.37 -13.65
CA THR A 319 11.34 -12.00 -13.12
C THR A 319 11.08 -11.52 -11.69
N LEU A 320 9.85 -11.67 -11.20
CA LEU A 320 9.51 -11.36 -9.80
C LEU A 320 10.43 -12.10 -8.81
N LYS A 321 10.77 -13.36 -9.10
CA LYS A 321 11.68 -14.16 -8.29
C LYS A 321 13.10 -13.55 -8.23
N GLN A 322 13.64 -13.11 -9.37
CA GLN A 322 14.95 -12.45 -9.42
C GLN A 322 14.94 -11.12 -8.66
N ILE A 323 13.86 -10.34 -8.79
CA ILE A 323 13.74 -9.06 -8.08
C ILE A 323 13.70 -9.27 -6.55
N LEU A 324 13.04 -10.33 -6.07
CA LEU A 324 12.93 -10.63 -4.64
C LEU A 324 14.22 -11.21 -4.05
N PHE A 325 14.91 -12.08 -4.79
CA PHE A 325 15.94 -12.95 -4.22
C PHE A 325 17.33 -12.82 -4.86
N GLY A 326 17.49 -12.03 -5.93
CA GLY A 326 18.70 -11.94 -6.74
C GLY A 326 18.71 -12.93 -7.89
#